data_AF-A0A6G2DWD9-F1
#
_entry.id   AF-A0A6G2DWD9-F1
#
_cell.length_a   1.000
_cell.length_b   1.000
_cell.length_c   1.000
_cell.angle_alpha   90.00
_cell.angle_beta   90.00
_cell.angle_gamma   90.00
#
_symmetry.space_group_name_H-M   'P 1'
#
loop_
_entity.id
_entity.type
_entity.pdbx_description
1 polymer ?
#
loop_
_entity_poly.entity_id
_entity_poly.type
_entity_poly.pdbx_seq_one_letter_code
_entity_poly.pdbx_strand_id
1 'polypeptide(L)'
;MAGNIKGIKIEIDGDTQPLQKALKNVNKAATDASQELRQIDKALKFDTGNVTLLTQKQEVLQKQVSTTKEKLETLRQAQSQVEQQFKNGDIGADQYRAFQREVEVTQNVLKGYEGKLA
;
A
#
# COMPACT_ATOMS: atom_id res chain seq x y z
N MET A 1 0.28 8.82 -5.15
CA MET A 1 -1.06 8.30 -5.48
C MET A 1 -1.86 8.16 -4.19
N ALA A 2 -2.55 9.22 -3.75
CA ALA A 2 -3.31 9.22 -2.48
C ALA A 2 -4.63 10.01 -2.57
N GLY A 3 -5.09 10.29 -3.78
CA GLY A 3 -6.26 11.16 -4.03
C GLY A 3 -7.61 10.43 -4.07
N ASN A 4 -7.64 9.11 -4.22
CA ASN A 4 -8.78 8.45 -4.84
C ASN A 4 -9.81 7.85 -3.86
N ILE A 5 -9.53 7.75 -2.56
CA ILE A 5 -10.38 7.06 -1.58
C ILE A 5 -10.95 8.02 -0.52
N LYS A 6 -11.02 9.32 -0.86
CA LYS A 6 -11.58 10.34 0.03
C LYS A 6 -13.08 10.12 0.21
N GLY A 7 -13.57 10.30 1.44
CA GLY A 7 -14.99 10.20 1.79
C GLY A 7 -15.39 8.86 2.40
N ILE A 8 -14.60 7.81 2.21
CA ILE A 8 -14.90 6.48 2.77
C ILE A 8 -14.53 6.45 4.26
N LYS A 9 -15.51 6.12 5.12
CA LYS A 9 -15.31 5.89 6.55
C LYS A 9 -15.26 4.39 6.82
N ILE A 10 -14.44 3.97 7.76
CA ILE A 10 -14.38 2.58 8.19
C ILE A 10 -14.25 2.53 9.71
N GLU A 11 -14.81 1.50 10.30
CA GLU A 11 -14.64 1.13 11.69
C GLU A 11 -13.52 0.08 11.78
N ILE A 12 -12.47 0.40 12.52
CA ILE A 12 -11.41 -0.54 12.89
C ILE A 12 -11.35 -0.54 14.41
N ASP A 13 -11.47 -1.72 15.03
CA ASP A 13 -11.42 -1.89 16.49
C ASP A 13 -12.41 -1.01 17.27
N GLY A 14 -13.59 -0.74 16.69
CA GLY A 14 -14.62 0.11 17.30
C GLY A 14 -14.41 1.62 17.11
N ASP A 15 -13.31 2.05 16.46
CA ASP A 15 -13.08 3.46 16.11
C ASP A 15 -13.43 3.70 14.63
N THR A 16 -14.43 4.57 14.40
CA THR A 16 -14.80 5.01 13.06
C THR A 16 -13.88 6.12 12.61
N GLN A 17 -13.07 5.83 11.59
CA GLN A 17 -12.14 6.79 11.02
C GLN A 17 -12.16 6.79 9.49
N PRO A 18 -11.72 7.88 8.83
CA PRO A 18 -11.56 7.88 7.38
C PRO A 18 -10.55 6.81 6.94
N LEU A 19 -10.89 6.01 5.92
CA LEU A 19 -10.00 4.98 5.37
C LEU A 19 -8.64 5.58 4.96
N GLN A 20 -8.64 6.81 4.44
CA GLN A 20 -7.40 7.52 4.11
C GLN A 20 -6.49 7.74 5.33
N LYS A 21 -7.07 7.96 6.52
CA LYS A 21 -6.32 8.12 7.78
C LYS A 21 -5.74 6.79 8.22
N ALA A 22 -6.53 5.71 8.18
CA ALA A 22 -6.06 4.35 8.48
C ALA A 22 -4.86 3.95 7.61
N LEU A 23 -4.90 4.27 6.32
CA LEU A 23 -3.84 3.94 5.37
C LEU A 23 -2.67 4.94 5.37
N LYS A 24 -2.73 6.05 6.11
CA LYS A 24 -1.74 7.13 6.01
C LYS A 24 -0.33 6.66 6.34
N ASN A 25 -0.18 5.95 7.46
CA ASN A 25 1.12 5.49 7.95
C ASN A 25 1.71 4.45 6.99
N VAL A 26 0.89 3.50 6.56
CA VAL A 26 1.29 2.45 5.61
C VAL A 26 1.68 3.05 4.25
N ASN A 27 0.92 4.01 3.73
CA ASN A 27 1.26 4.73 2.50
C ASN A 27 2.58 5.51 2.62
N LYS A 28 2.84 6.12 3.78
CA LYS A 28 4.10 6.80 4.05
C LYS A 28 5.26 5.81 4.07
N ALA A 29 5.14 4.71 4.82
CA ALA A 29 6.17 3.68 4.88
C ALA A 29 6.48 3.08 3.49
N ALA A 30 5.46 2.84 2.67
CA ALA A 30 5.62 2.36 1.31
C ALA A 30 6.35 3.39 0.42
N THR A 31 6.03 4.67 0.57
CA THR A 31 6.70 5.76 -0.18
C THR A 31 8.17 5.89 0.22
N ASP A 32 8.45 5.92 1.52
CA ASP A 32 9.81 6.07 2.06
C ASP A 32 10.69 4.90 1.59
N ALA A 33 10.21 3.65 1.74
CA ALA A 33 10.96 2.48 1.28
C ALA A 33 11.12 2.45 -0.25
N SER A 34 10.19 3.04 -1.02
CA SER A 34 10.31 3.11 -2.50
C SER A 34 11.37 4.12 -2.92
N GLN A 35 11.50 5.22 -2.18
CA GLN A 35 12.57 6.20 -2.39
C GLN A 35 13.93 5.62 -2.02
N GLU A 36 14.01 4.90 -0.91
CA GLU A 36 15.22 4.22 -0.46
C GLU A 36 15.69 3.18 -1.49
N LEU A 37 14.77 2.31 -1.96
CA LEU A 37 15.08 1.33 -3.01
C LEU A 37 15.66 1.98 -4.27
N ARG A 38 15.10 3.11 -4.70
CA ARG A 38 15.59 3.87 -5.87
C ARG A 38 16.99 4.45 -5.65
N GLN A 39 17.29 4.90 -4.44
CA GLN A 39 18.63 5.41 -4.09
C GLN A 39 19.65 4.27 -4.11
N ILE A 40 19.31 3.13 -3.51
CA ILE A 40 20.15 1.93 -3.51
C ILE A 40 20.38 1.43 -4.94
N ASP A 41 19.33 1.32 -5.76
CA ASP A 41 19.44 0.92 -7.17
C ASP A 41 20.33 1.88 -7.96
N LYS A 42 20.25 3.19 -7.70
CA LYS A 42 21.11 4.18 -8.36
C LYS A 42 22.57 4.02 -7.93
N ALA A 43 22.84 3.75 -6.67
CA ALA A 43 24.20 3.52 -6.16
C ALA A 43 24.79 2.21 -6.71
N LEU A 44 24.01 1.12 -6.71
CA LEU A 44 24.39 -0.17 -7.28
C LEU A 44 24.71 -0.13 -8.78
N LYS A 45 24.20 0.86 -9.54
CA LYS A 45 24.61 1.04 -10.95
C LYS A 45 26.07 1.41 -11.12
N PHE A 46 26.68 2.05 -10.12
CA PHE A 46 28.09 2.42 -10.15
C PHE A 46 28.99 1.36 -9.49
N ASP A 47 28.42 0.56 -8.58
CA ASP A 47 29.10 -0.54 -7.91
C ASP A 47 28.13 -1.72 -7.71
N THR A 48 28.02 -2.57 -8.73
CA THR A 48 27.08 -3.70 -8.74
C THR A 48 27.47 -4.82 -7.77
N GLY A 49 28.70 -4.82 -7.28
CA GLY A 49 29.24 -5.82 -6.35
C GLY A 49 29.16 -5.40 -4.88
N ASN A 50 28.57 -4.24 -4.59
CA ASN A 50 28.53 -3.69 -3.24
C ASN A 50 27.62 -4.51 -2.32
N VAL A 51 28.21 -5.41 -1.53
CA VAL A 51 27.48 -6.31 -0.62
C VAL A 51 26.61 -5.53 0.37
N THR A 52 27.10 -4.39 0.90
CA THR A 52 26.33 -3.56 1.83
C THR A 52 25.05 -3.03 1.19
N LEU A 53 25.14 -2.47 -0.03
CA LEU A 53 23.97 -1.97 -0.76
C LEU A 53 23.03 -3.10 -1.19
N LEU A 54 23.55 -4.28 -1.51
CA LEU A 54 22.74 -5.46 -1.83
C LEU A 54 21.93 -5.94 -0.62
N THR A 55 22.55 -5.98 0.56
CA THR A 55 21.85 -6.30 1.82
C THR A 55 20.77 -5.27 2.13
N GLN A 56 21.09 -3.98 2.03
CA GLN A 56 20.09 -2.90 2.21
C GLN A 56 18.94 -3.04 1.21
N LYS A 57 19.22 -3.37 -0.06
CA LYS A 57 18.18 -3.59 -1.06
C LYS A 57 17.23 -4.70 -0.65
N GLN A 58 17.77 -5.81 -0.14
CA GLN A 58 16.98 -6.96 0.32
C GLN A 58 16.09 -6.58 1.51
N GLU A 59 16.64 -5.89 2.50
CA GLU A 59 15.89 -5.42 3.67
C GLU A 59 14.75 -4.47 3.28
N VAL A 60 15.03 -3.52 2.38
CA VAL A 60 14.02 -2.57 1.88
C VAL A 60 12.94 -3.29 1.06
N LEU A 61 13.29 -4.29 0.26
CA LEU A 61 12.31 -5.13 -0.46
C LEU A 61 11.42 -5.93 0.50
N GLN A 62 11.98 -6.51 1.55
CA GLN A 62 11.20 -7.20 2.59
C GLN A 62 10.23 -6.24 3.28
N LYS A 63 10.70 -5.03 3.62
CA LYS A 63 9.87 -3.97 4.19
C LYS A 63 8.75 -3.56 3.24
N GLN A 64 9.02 -3.42 1.94
CA GLN A 64 8.00 -3.15 0.92
C GLN A 64 6.92 -4.24 0.90
N VAL A 65 7.31 -5.51 0.97
CA VAL A 65 6.36 -6.62 1.05
C VAL A 65 5.50 -6.53 2.31
N SER A 66 6.10 -6.37 3.49
CA SER A 66 5.35 -6.28 4.75
C SER A 66 4.36 -5.12 4.73
N THR A 67 4.82 -3.91 4.40
CA THR A 67 3.98 -2.72 4.36
C THR A 67 2.86 -2.84 3.31
N THR A 68 3.14 -3.45 2.15
CA THR A 68 2.10 -3.64 1.12
C THR A 68 1.09 -4.71 1.53
N LYS A 69 1.52 -5.76 2.26
CA LYS A 69 0.62 -6.76 2.86
C LYS A 69 -0.32 -6.12 3.87
N GLU A 70 0.22 -5.35 4.81
CA GLU A 70 -0.57 -4.60 5.81
C GLU A 70 -1.60 -3.69 5.12
N LYS A 71 -1.19 -2.95 4.08
CA LYS A 71 -2.10 -2.11 3.28
C LYS A 71 -3.25 -2.92 2.70
N LEU A 72 -2.94 -4.05 2.05
CA LEU A 72 -3.92 -4.91 1.41
C LEU A 72 -4.88 -5.50 2.44
N GLU A 73 -4.39 -5.86 3.62
CA GLU A 73 -5.19 -6.39 4.71
C GLU A 73 -6.18 -5.34 5.22
N THR A 74 -5.72 -4.11 5.52
CA THR A 74 -6.61 -3.01 5.92
C THR A 74 -7.67 -2.72 4.85
N LEU A 75 -7.28 -2.72 3.57
CA LEU A 75 -8.23 -2.56 2.47
C LEU A 75 -9.24 -3.72 2.42
N ARG A 76 -8.84 -4.96 2.63
CA ARG A 76 -9.76 -6.11 2.65
C ARG A 76 -10.72 -6.06 3.84
N GLN A 77 -10.25 -5.69 5.02
CA GLN A 77 -11.09 -5.51 6.20
C GLN A 77 -12.14 -4.41 5.97
N ALA A 78 -11.74 -3.31 5.31
CA ALA A 78 -12.63 -2.23 4.93
C ALA A 78 -13.68 -2.63 3.88
N GLN A 79 -13.40 -3.63 3.03
CA GLN A 79 -14.19 -3.94 1.82
C GLN A 79 -15.68 -4.13 2.10
N SER A 80 -16.03 -4.89 3.13
CA SER A 80 -17.43 -5.13 3.51
C SER A 80 -18.14 -3.82 3.87
N GLN A 81 -17.48 -2.97 4.64
CA GLN A 81 -18.05 -1.68 5.10
C GLN A 81 -18.17 -0.68 3.95
N VAL A 82 -17.20 -0.67 3.03
CA VAL A 82 -17.25 0.17 1.82
C VAL A 82 -18.41 -0.28 0.93
N GLU A 83 -18.61 -1.60 0.76
CA GLU A 83 -19.72 -2.14 -0.01
C GLU A 83 -21.08 -1.81 0.62
N GLN A 84 -21.21 -1.89 1.95
CA GLN A 84 -22.41 -1.48 2.67
C GLN A 84 -22.70 0.01 2.48
N GLN A 85 -21.71 0.88 2.66
CA GLN A 85 -21.85 2.32 2.40
C GLN A 85 -22.27 2.62 0.95
N PHE A 86 -21.77 1.85 -0.01
CA PHE A 86 -22.18 2.01 -1.41
C PHE A 86 -23.65 1.61 -1.61
N LYS A 87 -24.06 0.47 -1.02
CA LYS A 87 -25.45 -0.01 -1.07
C LYS A 87 -26.43 0.95 -0.38
N ASN A 88 -25.99 1.57 0.72
CA ASN A 88 -26.78 2.55 1.47
C ASN A 88 -26.82 3.93 0.80
N GLY A 89 -25.95 4.20 -0.17
CA GLY A 89 -25.82 5.49 -0.85
C GLY A 89 -24.94 6.51 -0.12
N ASP A 90 -24.24 6.11 0.94
CA ASP A 90 -23.30 6.95 1.70
C ASP A 90 -22.07 7.34 0.86
N ILE A 91 -21.68 6.48 -0.08
CA ILE A 91 -20.60 6.72 -1.04
C ILE A 91 -21.08 6.53 -2.48
N GLY A 92 -20.54 7.35 -3.39
CA GLY A 92 -20.84 7.27 -4.82
C GLY A 92 -20.08 6.17 -5.55
N ALA A 93 -20.54 5.84 -6.76
CA ALA A 93 -19.91 4.84 -7.63
C ALA A 93 -18.42 5.13 -7.92
N ASP A 94 -18.03 6.40 -8.01
CA ASP A 94 -16.62 6.78 -8.20
C ASP A 94 -15.74 6.42 -7.02
N GLN A 95 -16.22 6.61 -5.79
CA GLN A 95 -15.49 6.27 -4.57
C GLN A 95 -15.37 4.74 -4.43
N TYR A 96 -16.46 4.01 -4.69
CA TYR A 96 -16.46 2.56 -4.69
C TYR A 96 -15.49 1.98 -5.72
N ARG A 97 -15.56 2.44 -6.98
CA ARG A 97 -14.61 2.03 -8.04
C ARG A 97 -13.17 2.38 -7.69
N ALA A 98 -12.94 3.55 -7.10
CA ALA A 98 -11.61 3.95 -6.70
C ALA A 98 -11.03 3.05 -5.60
N PHE A 99 -11.86 2.66 -4.63
CA PHE A 99 -11.50 1.69 -3.61
C PHE A 99 -11.14 0.33 -4.21
N GLN A 100 -11.98 -0.21 -5.11
CA GLN A 100 -11.71 -1.47 -5.81
C GLN A 100 -10.37 -1.42 -6.58
N ARG A 101 -10.14 -0.33 -7.33
CA ARG A 101 -8.85 -0.12 -8.02
C ARG A 101 -7.68 -0.12 -7.04
N GLU A 102 -7.82 0.51 -5.88
CA GLU A 102 -6.73 0.52 -4.89
C GLU A 102 -6.42 -0.90 -4.38
N VAL A 103 -7.44 -1.71 -4.12
CA VAL A 103 -7.27 -3.12 -3.72
C VAL A 103 -6.49 -3.88 -4.79
N GLU A 104 -6.92 -3.80 -6.05
CA GLU A 104 -6.27 -4.50 -7.17
C GLU A 104 -4.83 -4.02 -7.41
N VAL A 105 -4.61 -2.71 -7.41
CA VAL A 105 -3.28 -2.12 -7.58
C VAL A 105 -2.37 -2.55 -6.44
N THR A 106 -2.84 -2.53 -5.19
CA THR A 106 -2.05 -2.94 -4.03
C THR A 106 -1.68 -4.42 -4.12
N GLN A 107 -2.62 -5.28 -4.54
CA GLN A 107 -2.36 -6.71 -4.75
C GLN A 107 -1.33 -6.96 -5.87
N ASN A 108 -1.42 -6.23 -6.99
CA ASN A 108 -0.46 -6.35 -8.08
C ASN A 108 0.94 -5.85 -7.69
N VAL A 109 1.01 -4.74 -6.96
CA VAL A 109 2.27 -4.22 -6.41
C VAL A 109 2.91 -5.22 -5.45
N LEU A 110 2.11 -5.83 -4.57
CA LEU A 110 2.60 -6.86 -3.64
C LEU A 110 3.23 -8.03 -4.39
N LYS A 111 2.53 -8.60 -5.38
CA LYS A 111 3.05 -9.67 -6.23
C LYS A 111 4.35 -9.27 -6.92
N GLY A 112 4.44 -8.03 -7.38
CA GLY A 112 5.64 -7.49 -8.01
C GLY A 112 6.84 -7.39 -7.05
N TYR A 113 6.62 -7.14 -5.76
CA TYR A 113 7.69 -7.16 -4.76
C TYR A 113 8.05 -8.58 -4.32
N GLU A 114 7.06 -9.46 -4.14
CA GLU A 114 7.31 -10.86 -3.82
C GLU A 114 8.11 -11.56 -4.94
N GLY A 115 7.81 -11.28 -6.20
CA GLY A 115 8.58 -11.79 -7.34
C GLY A 115 10.00 -11.21 -7.47
N LYS A 116 10.34 -10.14 -6.75
CA LYS A 116 11.71 -9.60 -6.66
C LYS A 116 12.51 -10.17 -5.49
N LEU A 117 11.84 -10.85 -4.55
CA LEU A 117 12.46 -11.51 -3.40
C LEU A 117 12.72 -13.01 -3.65
N ALA A 118 11.97 -13.61 -4.57
CA ALA A 118 12.14 -14.99 -5.02
C ALA A 118 13.34 -15.14 -5.96
#